data_AF-A0AAW2M2R3-F1
#
_entry.id   AF-A0AAW2M2R3-F1
#
_cell.length_a   1.000
_cell.length_b   1.000
_cell.length_c   1.000
_cell.angle_alpha   90.00
_cell.angle_beta   90.00
_cell.angle_gamma   90.00
#
_symmetry.space_group_name_H-M   'P 1'
#
loop_
_entity.id
_entity.type
_entity.pdbx_description
1 polymer ?
#
loop_
_entity_poly.entity_id
_entity_poly.type
_entity_poly.pdbx_seq_one_letter_code
_entity_poly.pdbx_strand_id
1 'polypeptide(L)'
;MTAAGCWPAMDMLRSEPMQLVQLIIPIESAHRAISYLGDLGLFQFKDLNAEKSPFQRTYATQASQVFYSAEHNAIAQHREVEQALGEGSIDSPLLLEQEMSTEPSKQVKLGFVSGLVAREKSLAFERILFRSTRGNVYHKQVVVEEPVTDPVSGDKAI
;
A
#
# COMPACT_ATOMS: atom_id res chain seq x y z
N MET A 1 34.04 14.99 19.06
CA MET A 1 34.19 14.04 17.93
C MET A 1 32.80 13.75 17.39
N THR A 2 32.31 14.63 16.52
CA THR A 2 30.99 14.52 15.88
C THR A 2 31.17 13.68 14.62
N ALA A 3 30.70 12.44 14.65
CA ALA A 3 30.57 11.64 13.43
C ALA A 3 29.52 12.33 12.55
N ALA A 4 30.02 13.00 11.51
CA ALA A 4 29.22 13.60 10.47
C ALA A 4 28.32 12.50 9.88
N GLY A 5 27.01 12.75 9.91
CA GLY A 5 26.01 11.93 9.23
C GLY A 5 26.20 12.04 7.73
N CYS A 6 27.10 11.23 7.19
CA CYS A 6 27.12 10.91 5.77
C CYS A 6 26.15 9.74 5.58
N TRP A 7 24.89 10.03 5.31
CA TRP A 7 24.00 9.03 4.74
C TRP A 7 24.63 8.63 3.40
N PRO A 8 24.93 7.34 3.16
CA PRO A 8 25.53 6.93 1.90
C PRO A 8 24.62 7.38 0.76
N ALA A 9 25.22 7.89 -0.32
CA ALA A 9 24.49 8.20 -1.54
C ALA A 9 23.68 6.96 -1.95
N MET A 10 22.37 7.10 -2.10
CA MET A 10 21.51 5.96 -2.43
C MET A 10 21.79 5.51 -3.86
N ASP A 11 22.56 4.43 -4.01
CA ASP A 11 22.78 3.79 -5.29
C ASP A 11 21.50 3.07 -5.72
N MET A 12 20.82 3.62 -6.72
CA MET A 12 19.52 3.12 -7.23
C MET A 12 19.60 1.73 -7.89
N LEU A 13 20.79 1.12 -7.96
CA LEU A 13 21.06 -0.16 -8.63
C LEU A 13 21.42 -1.30 -7.66
N ARG A 14 21.45 -1.03 -6.36
CA ARG A 14 21.79 -2.01 -5.31
C ARG A 14 20.85 -1.87 -4.12
N SER A 15 20.61 -2.98 -3.43
CA SER A 15 19.80 -2.98 -2.20
C SER A 15 20.47 -2.13 -1.13
N GLU A 16 19.65 -1.49 -0.30
CA GLU A 16 20.15 -0.78 0.88
C GLU A 16 20.74 -1.78 1.90
N PRO A 17 21.81 -1.40 2.61
CA PRO A 17 22.37 -2.24 3.66
C PRO A 17 21.34 -2.39 4.80
N MET A 18 21.04 -3.64 5.18
CA MET A 18 20.10 -3.99 6.25
C MET A 18 20.83 -4.42 7.53
N GLN A 19 20.28 -4.07 8.69
CA GLN A 19 20.85 -4.43 9.99
C GLN A 19 19.81 -5.16 10.85
N LEU A 20 20.22 -6.30 11.43
CA LEU A 20 19.41 -7.00 12.41
C LEU A 20 19.50 -6.28 13.76
N VAL A 21 18.35 -5.88 14.31
CA VAL A 21 18.25 -5.23 15.61
C VAL A 21 17.45 -6.13 16.55
N GLN A 22 17.93 -6.30 17.78
CA GLN A 22 17.19 -6.98 18.84
C GLN A 22 16.47 -5.93 19.70
N LEU A 23 15.14 -5.98 19.73
CA LEU A 23 14.32 -5.07 20.54
C LEU A 23 13.90 -5.77 21.84
N ILE A 24 14.10 -5.10 22.97
CA ILE A 24 13.59 -5.51 24.27
C ILE A 24 12.58 -4.46 24.71
N ILE A 25 11.29 -4.83 24.77
CA ILE A 25 10.19 -3.90 25.05
C ILE A 25 9.45 -4.39 26.30
N PRO A 26 9.26 -3.53 27.33
CA PRO A 26 8.40 -3.86 28.46
C PRO A 26 6.96 -4.12 28.01
N ILE A 27 6.30 -5.12 28.61
CA ILE A 27 4.96 -5.56 28.20
C ILE A 27 3.92 -4.45 28.23
N GLU A 28 3.99 -3.55 29.22
CA GLU A 28 3.07 -2.41 29.38
C GLU A 28 3.15 -1.42 28.22
N SER A 29 4.33 -1.32 27.59
CA SER A 29 4.59 -0.40 26.47
C SER A 29 4.53 -1.10 25.10
N ALA A 30 4.38 -2.42 25.06
CA ALA A 30 4.49 -3.22 23.84
C ALA A 30 3.49 -2.77 22.78
N HIS A 31 2.21 -2.61 23.14
CA HIS A 31 1.17 -2.21 22.19
C HIS A 31 1.50 -0.87 21.52
N ARG A 32 1.80 0.16 22.31
CA ARG A 32 2.09 1.51 21.79
C ARG A 32 3.35 1.54 20.93
N ALA A 33 4.40 0.84 21.36
CA ALA A 33 5.66 0.78 20.63
C ALA A 33 5.49 0.08 19.27
N ILE A 34 4.79 -1.06 19.24
CA ILE A 34 4.56 -1.81 18.00
C ILE A 34 3.64 -1.05 17.04
N SER A 35 2.59 -0.38 17.53
CA SER A 35 1.76 0.49 16.67
C SER A 35 2.58 1.58 16.00
N TYR A 36 3.41 2.29 16.77
CA TYR A 36 4.28 3.33 16.24
C TYR A 36 5.29 2.79 15.21
N LEU A 37 5.90 1.64 15.48
CA LEU A 37 6.79 0.96 14.52
C LEU A 37 6.06 0.57 13.23
N GLY A 38 4.79 0.15 13.33
CA GLY A 38 3.93 -0.15 12.19
C GLY A 38 3.66 1.09 11.33
N ASP A 39 3.38 2.23 11.96
CA ASP A 39 3.14 3.51 11.27
C ASP A 39 4.38 4.02 10.52
N LEU A 40 5.58 3.78 11.08
CA LEU A 40 6.84 4.11 10.40
C LEU A 40 7.06 3.27 9.14
N GLY A 41 6.67 1.98 9.14
CA GLY A 41 6.84 1.09 8.00
C GLY A 41 8.29 0.78 7.61
N LEU A 42 9.24 0.96 8.55
CA LEU A 42 10.68 0.78 8.33
C LEU A 42 11.24 -0.53 8.90
N PHE A 43 10.42 -1.29 9.64
CA PHE A 43 10.85 -2.51 10.32
C PHE A 43 10.28 -3.76 9.68
N GLN A 44 11.14 -4.78 9.54
CA GLN A 44 10.74 -6.14 9.19
C GLN A 44 10.91 -7.06 10.40
N PHE A 45 9.82 -7.69 10.85
CA PHE A 45 9.88 -8.65 11.95
C PHE A 45 10.35 -10.02 11.46
N LYS A 46 11.22 -10.66 12.25
CA LYS A 46 11.63 -12.06 12.06
C LYS A 46 10.86 -12.95 13.04
N ASP A 47 10.27 -14.04 12.55
CA ASP A 47 9.60 -15.01 13.44
C ASP A 47 10.65 -15.76 14.27
N LEU A 48 10.57 -15.60 15.58
CA LEU A 48 11.43 -16.29 16.56
C LEU A 48 10.75 -17.54 17.16
N ASN A 49 9.47 -17.80 16.87
CA ASN A 49 8.69 -18.92 17.39
C ASN A 49 8.17 -19.81 16.24
N ALA A 50 8.98 -20.01 15.20
CA ALA A 50 8.60 -20.76 14.00
C ALA A 50 8.25 -22.22 14.30
N GLU A 51 8.84 -22.79 15.36
CA GLU A 51 8.61 -24.15 15.85
C GLU A 51 7.29 -24.31 16.61
N LYS A 52 6.67 -23.21 17.05
CA LYS A 52 5.43 -23.25 17.83
C LYS A 52 4.21 -23.11 16.93
N SER A 53 3.19 -23.93 17.20
CA SER A 53 1.89 -23.81 16.54
C SER A 53 1.29 -22.41 16.74
N PRO A 54 0.64 -21.81 15.72
CA PRO A 54 0.01 -20.49 15.83
C PRO A 54 -0.93 -20.35 17.03
N PHE A 55 -1.65 -21.43 17.38
CA PHE A 55 -2.61 -21.46 18.48
C PHE A 55 -1.98 -21.47 19.87
N GLN A 56 -0.69 -21.82 19.97
CA GLN A 56 0.04 -21.90 21.24
C GLN A 56 0.82 -20.62 21.55
N ARG A 57 0.74 -19.61 20.68
CA ARG A 57 1.43 -18.33 20.86
C ARG A 57 0.68 -17.47 21.87
N THR A 58 1.42 -16.66 22.63
CA THR A 58 0.90 -15.85 23.75
C THR A 58 -0.31 -14.99 23.41
N TYR A 59 -0.39 -14.47 22.18
CA TYR A 59 -1.47 -13.57 21.74
C TYR A 59 -2.50 -14.24 20.80
N ALA A 60 -2.48 -15.57 20.66
CA ALA A 60 -3.34 -16.28 19.72
C ALA A 60 -4.84 -15.99 19.95
N THR A 61 -5.29 -16.00 21.20
CA THR A 61 -6.69 -15.73 21.55
C THR A 61 -7.11 -14.29 21.20
N GLN A 62 -6.27 -13.31 21.51
CA GLN A 62 -6.55 -11.90 21.22
C GLN A 62 -6.61 -11.66 19.71
N ALA A 63 -5.67 -12.24 18.96
CA ALA A 63 -5.69 -12.17 17.50
C ALA A 63 -6.99 -12.74 16.93
N SER A 64 -7.39 -13.94 17.35
CA SER A 64 -8.64 -14.58 16.93
C SER A 64 -9.86 -13.69 17.20
N GLN A 65 -9.96 -13.07 18.38
CA GLN A 65 -11.08 -12.17 18.72
C GLN A 65 -11.16 -10.97 17.77
N VAL A 66 -10.03 -10.38 17.41
CA VAL A 66 -9.98 -9.27 16.47
C VAL A 66 -10.44 -9.72 15.08
N PHE A 67 -10.01 -10.89 14.61
CA PHE A 67 -10.45 -11.43 13.32
C PHE A 67 -11.97 -11.66 13.28
N TYR A 68 -12.53 -12.34 14.27
CA TYR A 68 -13.98 -12.60 14.33
C TYR A 68 -14.80 -11.31 14.43
N SER A 69 -14.35 -10.34 15.24
CA SER A 69 -15.06 -9.07 15.38
C SER A 69 -14.97 -8.20 14.14
N ALA A 70 -13.82 -8.18 13.46
CA ALA A 70 -13.64 -7.49 12.19
C ALA A 70 -14.55 -8.08 11.09
N GLU A 71 -14.60 -9.40 10.99
CA GLU A 71 -15.46 -10.11 10.03
C GLU A 71 -16.94 -9.84 10.29
N HIS A 72 -17.38 -10.00 11.54
CA HIS A 72 -18.77 -9.75 11.93
C HIS A 72 -19.19 -8.29 11.68
N ASN A 73 -18.30 -7.33 11.95
CA ASN A 73 -18.57 -5.92 11.69
C ASN A 73 -18.64 -5.61 10.18
N ALA A 74 -17.73 -6.17 9.38
CA ALA A 74 -17.76 -5.98 7.92
C ALA A 74 -19.06 -6.54 7.31
N ILE A 75 -19.51 -7.71 7.75
CA ILE A 75 -20.76 -8.33 7.31
C ILE A 75 -21.97 -7.49 7.73
N ALA A 76 -21.98 -6.97 8.96
CA ALA A 76 -23.07 -6.11 9.43
C ALA A 76 -23.17 -4.81 8.63
N GLN A 77 -22.03 -4.17 8.32
CA GLN A 77 -21.98 -2.97 7.48
C GLN A 77 -22.48 -3.22 6.05
N HIS A 78 -22.07 -4.33 5.43
CA HIS A 78 -22.57 -4.70 4.11
C HIS A 78 -24.09 -4.91 4.10
N ARG A 79 -24.64 -5.57 5.13
CA ARG A 79 -26.08 -5.80 5.26
C ARG A 79 -26.87 -4.50 5.47
N GLU A 80 -26.34 -3.56 6.24
CA GLU A 80 -26.97 -2.26 6.49
C GLU A 80 -26.95 -1.38 5.24
N VAL A 81 -25.87 -1.41 4.44
CA VAL A 81 -25.78 -0.72 3.14
C VAL A 81 -26.78 -1.31 2.13
N GLU A 82 -26.93 -2.64 2.06
CA GLU A 82 -27.94 -3.27 1.19
C GLU A 82 -29.37 -2.95 1.61
N GLN A 83 -29.66 -2.90 2.92
CA GLN A 83 -30.98 -2.50 3.43
C GLN A 83 -31.28 -1.02 3.17
N ALA A 84 -30.29 -0.14 3.31
CA ALA A 84 -30.42 1.28 2.99
C ALA A 84 -30.63 1.55 1.49
N LEU A 85 -30.17 0.65 0.61
CA LEU A 85 -30.40 0.72 -0.84
C LEU A 85 -31.80 0.20 -1.25
N GLY A 86 -32.51 -0.52 -0.36
CA GLY A 86 -33.83 -1.12 -0.62
C GLY A 86 -35.03 -0.18 -0.43
N GLU A 87 -34.86 0.98 0.21
CA GLU A 87 -35.91 1.99 0.41
C GLU A 87 -35.47 3.36 -0.16
N GLY A 88 -35.11 3.40 -1.44
CA GLY A 88 -34.78 4.63 -2.16
C GLY A 88 -35.67 4.83 -3.38
N SER A 89 -36.61 5.77 -3.29
CA SER A 89 -37.40 6.29 -4.41
C SER A 89 -36.53 6.61 -5.63
N ILE A 90 -37.12 6.49 -6.83
CA ILE A 90 -36.50 6.41 -8.17
C ILE A 90 -35.77 7.70 -8.64
N ASP A 91 -35.43 8.64 -7.75
CA ASP A 91 -34.78 9.91 -8.09
C ASP A 91 -33.59 10.22 -7.16
N SER A 92 -32.60 9.34 -7.09
CA SER A 92 -31.32 9.67 -6.48
C SER A 92 -30.23 9.77 -7.55
N PRO A 93 -29.62 10.95 -7.77
CA PRO A 93 -28.71 11.18 -8.88
C PRO A 93 -27.40 10.42 -8.64
N LEU A 94 -26.96 9.73 -9.68
CA LEU A 94 -25.62 9.18 -9.87
C LEU A 94 -24.55 10.23 -9.52
N LEU A 95 -23.96 10.17 -8.32
CA LEU A 95 -22.63 10.67 -7.99
C LEU A 95 -22.35 10.48 -6.49
N LEU A 96 -22.00 9.26 -6.10
CA LEU A 96 -21.07 9.05 -4.99
C LEU A 96 -20.12 7.92 -5.41
N GLU A 97 -19.20 8.26 -6.30
CA GLU A 97 -17.92 7.55 -6.38
C GLU A 97 -17.18 7.78 -5.07
N GLN A 98 -17.51 6.97 -4.07
CA GLN A 98 -16.69 6.77 -2.89
C GLN A 98 -16.66 5.26 -2.63
N GLU A 99 -15.87 4.54 -3.42
CA GLU A 99 -15.63 3.12 -3.18
C GLU A 99 -14.28 2.90 -2.49
N MET A 100 -14.35 2.59 -1.20
CA MET A 100 -13.34 1.85 -0.46
C MET A 100 -14.07 0.72 0.29
N SER A 101 -14.33 -0.40 -0.40
CA SER A 101 -14.82 -1.64 0.23
C SER A 101 -14.22 -2.87 -0.48
N THR A 102 -13.75 -3.83 0.30
CA THR A 102 -13.03 -5.03 -0.12
C THR A 102 -13.80 -6.28 0.31
N GLU A 103 -14.23 -7.12 -0.65
CA GLU A 103 -14.79 -8.47 -0.48
C GLU A 103 -14.33 -9.38 -1.66
N PRO A 104 -14.17 -10.71 -1.49
CA PRO A 104 -13.14 -11.52 -2.16
C PRO A 104 -13.64 -12.43 -3.31
N SER A 105 -14.59 -11.98 -4.13
CA SER A 105 -14.90 -12.56 -5.46
C SER A 105 -14.47 -11.64 -6.61
N LYS A 106 -13.74 -10.57 -6.29
CA LYS A 106 -13.15 -9.63 -7.25
C LYS A 106 -12.05 -10.35 -8.04
N GLN A 107 -12.41 -10.96 -9.17
CA GLN A 107 -11.47 -11.10 -10.27
C GLN A 107 -10.87 -9.71 -10.45
N VAL A 108 -9.61 -9.54 -10.06
CA VAL A 108 -8.98 -8.21 -10.06
C VAL A 108 -8.94 -7.79 -11.52
N LYS A 109 -9.94 -7.03 -11.93
CA LYS A 109 -10.06 -6.50 -13.28
C LYS A 109 -8.99 -5.42 -13.35
N LEU A 110 -7.79 -5.83 -13.75
CA LEU A 110 -6.65 -4.97 -13.88
C LEU A 110 -7.01 -3.87 -14.89
N GLY A 111 -7.22 -2.66 -14.38
CA GLY A 111 -7.29 -1.48 -15.22
C GLY A 111 -5.88 -1.16 -15.72
N PHE A 112 -5.76 -0.76 -16.98
CA PHE A 112 -4.52 -0.22 -17.52
C PHE A 112 -4.76 1.22 -17.95
N VAL A 113 -3.75 2.07 -17.75
CA VAL A 113 -3.72 3.45 -18.22
C VAL A 113 -2.48 3.60 -19.09
N SER A 114 -2.65 4.15 -20.28
CA SER A 114 -1.55 4.46 -21.21
C SER A 114 -1.47 5.96 -21.43
N GLY A 115 -0.26 6.50 -21.42
CA GLY A 115 -0.01 7.91 -21.67
C GLY A 115 1.45 8.17 -22.05
N LEU A 116 1.74 9.42 -22.39
CA LEU A 116 3.08 9.87 -22.76
C LEU A 116 3.72 10.58 -21.55
N VAL A 117 5.00 10.31 -21.34
CA VAL A 117 5.84 10.99 -20.36
C VAL A 117 7.09 11.51 -21.05
N ALA A 118 7.46 12.76 -20.77
CA ALA A 118 8.70 13.33 -21.29
C ALA A 118 9.90 12.46 -20.90
N ARG A 119 10.82 12.23 -21.84
CA ARG A 119 11.93 11.27 -21.67
C ARG A 119 12.80 11.57 -20.45
N GLU A 120 13.04 12.85 -20.17
CA GLU A 120 13.79 13.33 -19.01
C GLU A 120 13.10 13.07 -17.65
N LYS A 121 11.77 12.90 -17.66
CA LYS A 121 10.94 12.68 -16.46
C LYS A 121 10.57 11.22 -16.25
N SER A 122 10.93 10.32 -17.18
CA SER A 122 10.57 8.90 -17.14
C SER A 122 11.01 8.20 -15.85
N LEU A 123 12.25 8.43 -15.42
CA LEU A 123 12.82 7.85 -14.21
C LEU A 123 12.16 8.39 -12.94
N ALA A 124 11.82 9.68 -12.92
CA ALA A 124 11.11 10.27 -11.77
C ALA A 124 9.68 9.73 -11.67
N PHE A 125 9.00 9.61 -12.81
CA PHE A 125 7.66 9.05 -12.90
C PHE A 125 7.60 7.59 -12.42
N GLU A 126 8.52 6.74 -12.86
CA GLU A 126 8.60 5.33 -12.43
C GLU A 126 8.81 5.22 -10.91
N ARG A 127 9.70 6.04 -10.34
CA ARG A 127 9.95 6.05 -8.89
C ARG A 127 8.73 6.50 -8.09
N ILE A 128 8.02 7.52 -8.56
CA ILE A 128 6.78 7.99 -7.93
C ILE A 128 5.74 6.87 -7.98
N LEU A 129 5.57 6.23 -9.14
CA LEU A 129 4.61 5.15 -9.31
C LEU A 129 4.95 3.95 -8.41
N PHE A 130 6.22 3.55 -8.32
CA PHE A 130 6.67 2.45 -7.47
C PHE A 130 6.45 2.75 -5.97
N ARG A 131 6.80 3.96 -5.51
CA ARG A 131 6.65 4.35 -4.10
C ARG A 131 5.18 4.48 -3.69
N SER A 132 4.35 5.09 -4.53
CA SER A 132 2.92 5.30 -4.25
C SER A 132 2.14 3.98 -4.25
N THR A 133 2.53 3.02 -5.10
CA THR A 133 1.89 1.70 -5.19
C THR A 133 2.60 0.63 -4.36
N ARG A 134 3.68 0.98 -3.66
CA ARG A 134 4.55 0.07 -2.89
C ARG A 134 5.03 -1.14 -3.70
N GLY A 135 5.32 -0.94 -4.98
CA GLY A 135 5.76 -1.98 -5.90
C GLY A 135 4.65 -2.88 -6.48
N ASN A 136 3.37 -2.58 -6.21
CA ASN A 136 2.23 -3.34 -6.76
C ASN A 136 1.79 -2.82 -8.13
N VAL A 137 2.72 -2.42 -8.99
CA VAL A 137 2.43 -1.89 -10.34
C VAL A 137 3.27 -2.58 -11.39
N TYR A 138 2.64 -3.01 -12.48
CA TYR A 138 3.34 -3.46 -13.68
C TYR A 138 3.50 -2.27 -14.62
N HIS A 139 4.75 -1.87 -14.85
CA HIS A 139 5.10 -0.70 -15.65
C HIS A 139 5.95 -1.11 -16.85
N LYS A 140 5.58 -0.65 -18.05
CA LYS A 140 6.29 -0.91 -19.30
C LYS A 140 6.40 0.38 -20.11
N GLN A 141 7.62 0.84 -20.36
CA GLN A 141 7.91 2.01 -21.21
C GLN A 141 8.58 1.57 -22.51
N VAL A 142 8.27 2.31 -23.57
CA VAL A 142 8.93 2.22 -24.88
C VAL A 142 9.23 3.64 -25.32
N VAL A 143 10.44 3.89 -25.79
CA VAL A 143 10.81 5.20 -26.34
C VAL A 143 10.15 5.36 -27.70
N VAL A 144 9.43 6.46 -27.89
CA VAL A 144 8.84 6.82 -29.19
C VAL A 144 9.89 7.65 -29.94
N GLU A 145 10.26 7.22 -31.14
CA GLU A 145 11.30 7.87 -31.95
C GLU A 145 10.77 9.10 -32.72
N GLU A 146 9.46 9.14 -32.99
CA GLU A 146 8.82 10.25 -33.70
C GLU A 146 8.31 11.32 -32.72
N PRO A 147 8.59 12.62 -32.97
CA PRO A 147 8.16 13.71 -32.09
C PRO A 147 6.63 13.81 -32.06
N VAL A 148 6.06 13.75 -30.87
CA VAL A 148 4.61 13.83 -30.68
C VAL A 148 4.22 15.30 -30.42
N THR A 149 3.18 15.78 -31.10
CA THR A 149 2.68 17.15 -30.93
C THR A 149 1.68 17.17 -29.78
N ASP A 150 1.91 18.01 -28.77
CA ASP A 150 1.01 18.18 -27.64
C ASP A 150 -0.32 18.82 -28.12
N PRO A 151 -1.49 18.17 -27.92
CA PRO A 151 -2.78 18.72 -28.33
C PRO A 151 -3.18 20.00 -27.58
N VAL A 152 -2.55 20.31 -26.44
CA VAL A 152 -2.89 21.51 -25.64
C VAL A 152 -1.93 22.66 -25.90
N SER A 153 -0.61 22.39 -26.01
CA SER A 153 0.40 23.44 -26.27
C SER A 153 0.73 23.63 -27.75
N GLY A 154 0.48 22.66 -28.62
CA GLY A 154 0.94 22.67 -30.02
C GLY A 154 2.45 22.46 -30.19
N ASP A 155 3.20 22.32 -29.09
CA ASP A 155 4.63 22.09 -29.10
C ASP A 155 4.97 20.63 -29.44
N LYS A 156 6.02 20.44 -30.24
CA LYS A 156 6.58 19.12 -30.55
C LYS A 156 7.52 18.71 -29.43
N ALA A 157 7.10 17.74 -28.62
CA ALA A 157 7.95 17.16 -27.60
C ALA A 157 8.66 15.91 -28.15
N ILE A 158 9.98 15.85 -27.94
CA ILE A 158 10.86 14.70 -28.19
C ILE A 158 11.14 14.01 -26.85
#